data_AF-A0A533US85-F1
#
_entry.id   AF-A0A533US85-F1
#
_cell.length_a   1.000
_cell.length_b   1.000
_cell.length_c   1.000
_cell.angle_alpha   90.00
_cell.angle_beta   90.00
_cell.angle_gamma   90.00
#
_symmetry.space_group_name_H-M   'P 1'
#
loop_
_entity.id
_entity.type
_entity.pdbx_description
1 polymer ?
#
loop_
_entity_poly.entity_id
_entity_poly.type
_entity_poly.pdbx_seq_one_letter_code
_entity_poly.pdbx_strand_id
1 'polypeptide(L)' 'MKLASLFSGGKDSTYALYKARSESHEIVCLVSMFPKSEESHLLHYPNMQTTLLQAESMKIPQLVTAIDSNDTQTEIHKLS' A
#
# COMPACT_ATOMS: atom_id res chain seq x y z
N MET A 1 -13.10 -11.09 -10.22
CA MET A 1 -12.69 -11.59 -8.89
C MET A 1 -12.61 -10.41 -7.94
N LYS A 2 -12.77 -10.64 -6.63
CA LYS A 2 -12.55 -9.62 -5.59
C LYS A 2 -11.11 -9.68 -5.12
N LEU A 3 -10.38 -8.57 -5.18
CA LEU A 3 -8.95 -8.50 -4.87
C LEU A 3 -8.65 -7.38 -3.87
N ALA A 4 -7.64 -7.62 -3.03
CA ALA A 4 -6.94 -6.57 -2.29
C ALA A 4 -5.67 -6.17 -3.05
N SER A 5 -5.35 -4.88 -3.10
CA SER A 5 -4.17 -4.38 -3.80
C SER A 5 -3.14 -3.81 -2.84
N LEU A 6 -1.91 -4.33 -2.87
CA LEU A 6 -0.78 -3.71 -2.18
C LEU A 6 -0.50 -2.34 -2.80
N PHE A 7 -0.60 -1.29 -2.00
CA PHE A 7 -0.63 0.08 -2.47
C PHE A 7 0.39 0.94 -1.73
N SER A 8 1.38 1.47 -2.47
CA SER A 8 2.41 2.36 -1.93
C SER A 8 2.19 3.83 -2.29
N GLY A 9 1.21 4.11 -3.15
CA GLY A 9 0.92 5.44 -3.69
C GLY A 9 1.81 5.87 -4.86
N GLY A 10 2.81 5.05 -5.20
CA GLY A 10 3.65 5.23 -6.38
C GLY A 10 2.97 4.81 -7.69
N LYS A 11 3.58 5.21 -8.82
CA LYS A 11 3.09 4.94 -10.17
C LYS A 11 2.84 3.46 -10.44
N ASP A 12 3.71 2.57 -9.94
CA ASP A 12 3.67 1.15 -10.25
C ASP A 12 2.48 0.47 -9.54
N SER A 13 2.28 0.77 -8.24
CA SER A 13 1.11 0.28 -7.50
C SER A 13 -0.21 0.84 -8.05
N THR A 14 -0.21 2.10 -8.49
CA THR A 14 -1.38 2.74 -9.12
C THR A 14 -1.69 2.12 -10.48
N TYR A 15 -0.67 1.81 -11.27
CA TYR A 15 -0.83 1.14 -12.56
C TYR A 15 -1.31 -0.31 -12.40
N ALA A 16 -0.80 -1.05 -11.40
CA ALA A 16 -1.27 -2.40 -11.09
C ALA A 16 -2.77 -2.39 -10.74
N LEU A 17 -3.21 -1.42 -9.92
CA LEU A 17 -4.62 -1.20 -9.60
C LEU A 17 -5.46 -0.92 -10.85
N TYR A 18 -4.99 -0.03 -11.73
CA TYR A 18 -5.65 0.30 -13.00
C TYR A 18 -5.77 -0.92 -13.90
N LYS A 19 -4.69 -1.67 -14.07
CA LYS A 19 -4.66 -2.88 -14.91
C LYS A 19 -5.65 -3.93 -14.40
N ALA A 20 -5.65 -4.22 -13.09
CA ALA A 20 -6.59 -5.16 -12.50
C ALA A 20 -8.05 -4.73 -12.72
N ARG A 21 -8.36 -3.43 -12.60
CA ARG A 21 -9.69 -2.90 -12.96
C ARG A 21 -10.02 -3.08 -14.44
N SER A 22 -9.07 -2.85 -15.35
CA SER A 22 -9.28 -3.04 -16.79
C SER A 22 -9.56 -4.50 -17.17
N GLU A 23 -9.05 -5.44 -16.37
CA GLU A 23 -9.29 -6.88 -16.48
C GLU A 23 -10.58 -7.33 -15.75
N SER A 24 -11.50 -6.39 -15.46
CA SER A 24 -12.77 -6.64 -14.79
C SER A 24 -12.65 -7.25 -13.38
N HIS A 25 -11.55 -6.95 -12.68
CA HIS A 25 -11.44 -7.25 -11.26
C HIS A 25 -12.03 -6.15 -10.39
N GLU A 26 -12.69 -6.55 -9.30
CA GLU A 26 -13.23 -5.66 -8.29
C GLU A 26 -12.17 -5.49 -7.21
N ILE A 27 -11.63 -4.28 -7.07
CA ILE A 27 -10.69 -3.97 -5.99
C ILE A 27 -11.48 -3.51 -4.78
N VAL A 28 -11.53 -4.36 -3.76
CA VAL A 28 -12.36 -4.14 -2.57
C VAL A 28 -11.62 -3.37 -1.48
N CYS A 29 -10.29 -3.42 -1.47
CA CYS A 29 -9.47 -2.60 -0.58
C CYS A 29 -8.04 -2.40 -1.12
N LEU A 30 -7.43 -1.31 -0.66
CA LEU A 30 -6.00 -1.04 -0.75
C LEU A 30 -5.33 -1.46 0.55
N VAL A 31 -4.11 -1.98 0.47
CA VAL A 31 -3.32 -2.39 1.64
C VAL A 31 -1.98 -1.68 1.58
N SER A 32 -1.71 -0.83 2.56
CA SER A 32 -0.47 -0.06 2.64
C SER A 32 0.27 -0.40 3.93
N MET A 33 1.58 -0.56 3.81
CA MET A 33 2.47 -0.86 4.93
C MET A 33 3.47 0.28 5.08
N PHE A 34 3.63 0.79 6.29
CA PHE A 34 4.57 1.87 6.60
C PHE A 34 5.47 1.48 7.78
N PRO A 35 6.72 1.95 7.84
CA PRO A 35 7.58 1.70 8.97
C PRO A 35 7.13 2.56 10.17
N LYS A 36 7.42 2.11 11.38
CA LYS A 36 6.95 2.79 12.61
C LYS A 36 7.79 3.99 13.05
N SER A 37 9.04 4.13 12.59
CA SER A 37 9.93 5.24 13.01
C SER A 37 10.38 6.13 11.85
N GLU A 38 10.54 7.43 12.15
CA GLU A 38 11.07 8.47 11.27
C GLU A 38 12.57 8.30 10.94
N GLU A 39 13.28 7.37 11.60
CA GLU A 39 14.70 7.07 11.37
C GLU A 39 14.91 6.02 10.27
N SER A 40 13.91 5.77 9.43
CA SER A 40 14.09 4.92 8.25
C SER A 40 14.79 5.71 7.13
N HIS A 41 16.05 5.40 6.89
CA HIS A 41 16.84 5.94 5.76
C HIS A 41 16.23 5.65 4.37
N LEU A 42 15.24 4.74 4.26
CA LEU A 42 14.60 4.35 2.99
C LEU A 42 13.20 4.95 2.78
N LEU A 43 12.50 5.27 3.87
CA LEU A 43 11.08 5.61 3.84
C LEU A 43 10.94 7.01 4.40
N HIS A 44 11.17 8.00 3.54
CA HIS A 44 10.70 9.34 3.79
C HIS A 44 9.19 9.25 4.12
N TYR A 45 8.81 10.00 5.14
CA TYR A 45 7.47 10.06 5.72
C TYR A 45 6.35 10.66 4.84
N PRO A 46 6.53 11.27 3.63
CA PRO A 46 5.45 12.04 3.02
C PRO A 46 4.36 11.20 2.37
N ASN A 47 4.58 9.90 2.11
CA ASN A 47 3.64 9.14 1.28
C ASN A 47 2.46 8.55 2.05
N MET A 48 2.51 8.44 3.38
CA MET A 48 1.36 7.91 4.14
C MET A 48 0.11 8.77 3.92
N GLN A 49 0.23 10.09 4.09
CA GLN A 49 -0.87 11.02 3.84
C GLN A 49 -1.31 11.00 2.37
N THR A 50 -0.37 10.89 1.44
CA THR A 50 -0.70 10.82 0.00
C THR A 50 -1.50 9.57 -0.35
N THR A 51 -1.15 8.40 0.20
CA THR A 51 -1.90 7.17 -0.06
C THR A 51 -3.33 7.23 0.49
N LEU A 52 -3.52 7.87 1.64
CA LEU A 52 -4.85 8.08 2.23
C LEU A 52 -5.72 8.97 1.33
N LEU A 53 -5.19 10.11 0.88
CA LEU A 53 -5.88 11.00 -0.05
C LEU A 53 -6.18 10.32 -1.39
N GLN A 54 -5.24 9.51 -1.89
CA GLN A 54 -5.45 8.71 -3.10
C GLN A 54 -6.58 7.69 -2.90
N ALA A 55 -6.60 6.94 -1.80
CA ALA A 55 -7.66 5.99 -1.48
C ALA A 55 -9.04 6.66 -1.38
N GLU A 56 -9.10 7.81 -0.70
CA GLU A 56 -10.30 8.64 -0.59
C GLU A 56 -10.78 9.11 -1.97
N SER A 57 -9.87 9.65 -2.80
CA SER A 57 -10.20 10.11 -4.15
C SER A 57 -10.74 8.99 -5.05
N MET A 58 -10.21 7.78 -4.88
CA MET A 58 -10.63 6.59 -5.61
C MET A 58 -11.89 5.93 -5.03
N LYS A 59 -12.34 6.37 -3.85
CA LYS A 59 -13.44 5.78 -3.07
C LYS A 59 -13.23 4.30 -2.80
N ILE A 60 -12.00 3.91 -2.48
CA ILE A 60 -11.64 2.53 -2.13
C ILE A 60 -11.19 2.52 -0.67
N PRO A 61 -11.71 1.61 0.17
CA PRO A 61 -11.22 1.44 1.53
C PRO A 61 -9.72 1.13 1.54
N GLN A 62 -8.99 1.68 2.51
CA GLN A 62 -7.56 1.40 2.69
C GLN A 62 -7.30 0.82 4.08
N LEU A 63 -6.57 -0.29 4.12
CA LEU A 63 -6.00 -0.87 5.32
C LEU A 63 -4.56 -0.40 5.45
N VAL A 64 -4.21 0.14 6.61
CA VAL A 64 -2.87 0.64 6.90
C VAL A 64 -2.29 -0.14 8.06
N THR A 65 -1.10 -0.71 7.89
CA THR A 65 -0.37 -1.38 8.98
C THR A 65 1.02 -0.78 9.16
N ALA A 66 1.44 -0.66 10.42
CA ALA A 66 2.80 -0.29 10.77
C ALA A 66 3.69 -1.54 10.84
N ILE A 67 4.92 -1.45 10.33
CA ILE A 67 5.95 -2.46 10.48
C ILE A 67 6.92 -2.01 11.59
N ASP A 68 7.06 -2.86 12.60
CA ASP A 68 7.86 -2.63 13.82
C ASP A 68 9.37 -2.94 13.66
N SER A 69 9.85 -3.27 12.46
CA SER A 69 11.23 -3.73 12.23
C SER A 69 11.87 -3.09 11.00
N ASN A 70 13.09 -2.57 11.13
CA ASN A 70 13.92 -2.10 10.02
C ASN A 70 14.66 -3.24 9.28
N ASP A 71 14.30 -4.49 9.54
CA ASP A 71 14.98 -5.67 9.01
C ASP A 71 14.20 -6.28 7.84
N THR A 72 14.80 -6.25 6.65
CA THR A 72 14.17 -6.67 5.37
C THR A 72 13.69 -8.12 5.40
N GLN A 73 14.34 -9.00 6.18
CA GLN A 73 13.92 -10.40 6.31
C GLN A 73 12.64 -10.56 7.14
N THR A 74 12.44 -9.69 8.14
CA THR A 74 11.25 -9.71 8.98
C THR A 74 10.01 -9.18 8.24
N GLU A 75 10.18 -8.27 7.27
CA GLU A 75 9.08 -7.75 6.44
C GLU A 75 8.51 -8.81 5.51
N ILE A 76 9.36 -9.65 4.91
CA ILE A 76 8.95 -10.70 3.97
C ILE A 76 8.23 -11.84 4.72
N HIS A 77 8.66 -12.18 5.93
CA HIS A 77 8.06 -13.29 6.69
C HIS A 77 6.62 -13.00 7.15
N LYS A 78 6.23 -11.73 7.30
CA LYS A 78 4.83 -11.35 7.63
C LYS A 78 3.87 -11.41 6.44
N LEU A 79 4.36 -11.73 5.23
CA LEU A 79 3.56 -11.89 4.01
C LEU A 79 3.13 -13.33 3.75
N SER A 80 3.68 -14.31 4.48
CA SER A 80 3.34 -15.74 4.42
C SER A 80 2.43 -16.17 5.56
#